data_AF-A0A165JKE5-F1
#
_entry.id   AF-A0A165JKE5-F1
#
_cell.length_a   1.000
_cell.length_b   1.000
_cell.length_c   1.000
_cell.angle_alpha   90.00
_cell.angle_beta   90.00
_cell.angle_gamma   90.00
#
_symmetry.space_group_name_H-M   'P 1'
#
loop_
_entity.id
_entity.type
_entity.pdbx_description
1 polymer ?
#
loop_
_entity_poly.entity_id
_entity_poly.type
_entity_poly.pdbx_seq_one_letter_code
_entity_poly.pdbx_strand_id
1 'polypeptide(L)'
;MGHSPTSSASNPGAAAPYAAYNPHSRPSSHRPTKPIAVLPPLVLTPEQELAALVAHLASVLDTNSLPAEIDPTVPIDPDYLLGFDTRGPDRETVDAKLTDMVTETWISNPVVVFTKEGPRSREVVSILSTYGLTPAPLEIPLDDTRPDARLLRKALARLTASSTPTSGSAEEVSLPLLLLAGQPIHRTVSHLHQNGELRGDEETRQRGGHAVSASVPQAARSLRGPAADEGVC
;
A
#
# COMPACT_ATOMS: atom_id res chain seq x y z
N MET A 1 0.27 53.10 -39.84
CA MET A 1 -0.20 53.40 -41.21
C MET A 1 0.31 52.30 -42.11
N GLY A 2 -0.58 51.54 -42.75
CA GLY A 2 -0.23 50.43 -43.65
C GLY A 2 -1.51 49.68 -44.01
N HIS A 3 -1.83 49.64 -45.30
CA HIS A 3 -3.16 49.47 -45.87
C HIS A 3 -3.60 48.01 -46.02
N SER A 4 -4.91 47.75 -45.96
CA SER A 4 -5.58 46.56 -46.54
C SER A 4 -5.48 46.59 -48.08
N PRO A 5 -5.68 45.46 -48.81
CA PRO A 5 -7.04 45.07 -49.17
C PRO A 5 -7.32 43.55 -49.33
N THR A 6 -8.63 43.33 -49.47
CA THR A 6 -9.44 42.13 -49.74
C THR A 6 -8.99 41.19 -50.86
N SER A 7 -9.38 39.92 -50.77
CA SER A 7 -9.79 39.14 -51.95
C SER A 7 -10.82 38.06 -51.59
N SER A 8 -12.05 38.31 -52.02
CA SER A 8 -13.12 37.35 -52.20
C SER A 8 -12.84 36.48 -53.42
N ALA A 9 -13.07 35.18 -53.33
CA ALA A 9 -13.26 34.32 -54.50
C ALA A 9 -14.35 33.28 -54.21
N SER A 10 -15.56 33.66 -54.60
CA SER A 10 -16.72 32.81 -54.86
C SER A 10 -16.42 31.83 -56.00
N ASN A 11 -16.73 30.55 -55.82
CA ASN A 11 -16.77 29.58 -56.91
C ASN A 11 -18.16 28.90 -56.94
N PRO A 12 -18.99 29.14 -57.97
CA PRO A 12 -20.26 28.44 -58.14
C PRO A 12 -20.12 27.29 -59.16
N GLY A 13 -20.82 26.20 -58.86
CA GLY A 13 -21.45 25.37 -59.89
C GLY A 13 -20.62 24.23 -60.48
N ALA A 14 -20.87 23.02 -60.01
CA ALA A 14 -20.99 21.86 -60.90
C ALA A 14 -21.92 20.83 -60.25
N ALA A 15 -23.17 20.82 -60.71
CA ALA A 15 -24.10 19.73 -60.51
C ALA A 15 -23.64 18.52 -61.32
N ALA A 16 -23.67 17.34 -60.71
CA ALA A 16 -23.76 16.07 -61.42
C ALA A 16 -24.55 15.05 -60.58
N PRO A 17 -25.29 14.14 -61.25
CA PRO A 17 -26.56 13.62 -60.77
C PRO A 17 -26.46 12.20 -60.21
N TYR A 18 -27.47 11.81 -59.42
CA TYR A 18 -27.91 10.43 -59.17
C TYR A 18 -26.83 9.37 -58.87
N ALA A 19 -26.47 9.22 -57.60
CA ALA A 19 -25.95 7.97 -57.06
C ALA A 19 -26.99 7.35 -56.11
N ALA A 20 -27.71 6.37 -56.68
CA ALA A 20 -28.37 5.24 -56.05
C ALA A 20 -28.74 5.34 -54.56
N TYR A 21 -30.04 5.49 -54.32
CA TYR A 21 -30.69 5.01 -53.11
C TYR A 21 -30.31 3.54 -52.92
N ASN A 22 -29.61 3.22 -51.83
CA ASN A 22 -29.16 1.87 -51.52
C ASN A 22 -30.13 1.30 -50.44
N PRO A 23 -31.22 0.60 -50.78
CA PRO A 23 -32.25 0.16 -49.83
C PRO A 23 -31.84 -1.09 -49.03
N HIS A 24 -30.54 -1.25 -48.77
CA HIS A 24 -30.00 -2.38 -48.01
C HIS A 24 -29.28 -1.90 -46.75
N SER A 25 -29.92 -0.99 -46.01
CA SER A 25 -29.66 -0.85 -44.58
C SER A 25 -30.19 -2.10 -43.90
N ARG A 26 -29.37 -3.16 -43.89
CA ARG A 26 -29.62 -4.34 -43.06
C ARG A 26 -29.79 -3.84 -41.62
N PRO A 27 -30.87 -4.21 -40.92
CA PRO A 27 -30.99 -3.87 -39.50
C PRO A 27 -29.76 -4.43 -38.82
N SER A 28 -28.97 -3.54 -38.23
CA SER A 28 -27.84 -3.89 -37.38
C SER A 28 -28.38 -4.87 -36.35
N SER A 29 -28.08 -6.16 -36.53
CA SER A 29 -28.30 -7.15 -35.48
C SER A 29 -27.47 -6.66 -34.32
N HIS A 30 -28.14 -6.06 -33.33
CA HIS A 30 -27.61 -5.80 -32.02
C HIS A 30 -27.10 -7.14 -31.50
N ARG A 31 -25.80 -7.40 -31.72
CA ARG A 31 -25.10 -8.48 -31.08
C ARG A 31 -25.33 -8.24 -29.59
N PRO A 32 -25.99 -9.17 -28.86
CA PRO A 32 -26.16 -9.01 -27.43
C PRO A 32 -24.76 -8.87 -26.86
N THR A 33 -24.41 -7.66 -26.43
CA THR A 33 -23.19 -7.38 -25.70
C THR A 33 -23.32 -8.19 -24.43
N LYS A 34 -22.57 -9.28 -24.38
CA LYS A 34 -22.50 -10.17 -23.23
C LYS A 34 -22.28 -9.26 -22.01
N PRO A 35 -23.16 -9.29 -21.00
CA PRO A 35 -23.00 -8.42 -19.84
C PRO A 35 -21.61 -8.70 -19.27
N ILE A 36 -20.78 -7.65 -19.23
CA ILE A 36 -19.46 -7.72 -18.61
C ILE A 36 -19.74 -8.07 -17.16
N ALA A 37 -19.28 -9.25 -16.73
CA ALA A 37 -19.38 -9.64 -15.33
C ALA A 37 -18.53 -8.65 -14.54
N VAL A 38 -19.19 -7.77 -13.80
CA VAL A 38 -18.52 -6.81 -12.92
C VAL A 38 -18.01 -7.60 -11.73
N LEU A 39 -16.69 -7.68 -11.58
CA LEU A 39 -16.08 -8.32 -10.42
C LEU A 39 -16.42 -7.54 -9.14
N PRO A 40 -16.49 -8.21 -7.98
CA PRO A 40 -16.59 -7.53 -6.70
C PRO A 40 -15.45 -6.53 -6.51
N PRO A 41 -15.69 -5.40 -5.83
CA PRO A 41 -14.64 -4.43 -5.50
C PRO A 41 -13.49 -5.09 -4.74
N LEU A 42 -12.26 -4.67 -5.03
CA LEU A 42 -11.09 -5.08 -4.27
C LEU A 42 -11.19 -4.53 -2.84
N VAL A 43 -11.02 -5.40 -1.85
CA VAL A 43 -10.95 -5.03 -0.43
C VAL A 43 -9.55 -5.36 0.06
N LEU A 44 -8.81 -4.36 0.53
CA LEU A 44 -7.47 -4.53 1.08
C LEU A 44 -7.56 -4.95 2.55
N THR A 45 -6.66 -5.86 2.96
CA THR A 45 -6.40 -6.06 4.39
C THR A 45 -5.67 -4.85 4.97
N PRO A 46 -5.69 -4.62 6.30
CA PRO A 46 -4.94 -3.51 6.90
C PRO A 46 -3.43 -3.52 6.55
N GLU A 47 -2.83 -4.70 6.46
CA GLU A 47 -1.42 -4.86 6.09
C GLU A 47 -1.17 -4.47 4.62
N GLN A 48 -2.05 -4.91 3.72
CA GLN A 48 -2.00 -4.55 2.30
C GLN A 48 -2.24 -3.06 2.08
N GLU A 49 -3.21 -2.49 2.81
CA GLU A 49 -3.52 -1.06 2.77
C GLU A 49 -2.35 -0.22 3.29
N LEU A 50 -1.70 -0.65 4.39
CA LEU A 50 -0.51 0.02 4.92
C LEU A 50 0.66 -0.02 3.94
N ALA A 51 0.91 -1.16 3.32
CA ALA A 51 1.94 -1.29 2.29
C ALA A 51 1.62 -0.41 1.08
N ALA A 52 0.38 -0.44 0.57
CA ALA A 52 -0.05 0.41 -0.53
C ALA A 52 0.09 1.90 -0.20
N LEU A 53 -0.26 2.30 1.02
CA LEU A 53 -0.09 3.66 1.51
C LEU A 53 1.39 4.07 1.56
N VAL A 54 2.28 3.22 2.09
CA VAL A 54 3.72 3.49 2.11
C VAL A 54 4.27 3.57 0.69
N ALA A 55 3.89 2.67 -0.21
CA ALA A 55 4.31 2.70 -1.62
C ALA A 55 3.88 4.00 -2.30
N HIS A 56 2.64 4.42 -2.08
CA HIS A 56 2.08 5.67 -2.59
C HIS A 56 2.90 6.87 -2.09
N LEU A 57 3.18 6.92 -0.79
CA LEU A 57 3.96 8.00 -0.17
C LEU A 57 5.43 8.00 -0.61
N ALA A 58 6.02 6.83 -0.82
CA ALA A 58 7.42 6.67 -1.24
C ALA A 58 7.65 7.04 -2.71
N SER A 59 6.65 6.87 -3.57
CA SER A 59 6.77 7.09 -5.02
C SER A 59 7.17 8.53 -5.37
N VAL A 60 6.61 9.54 -4.70
CA VAL A 60 7.03 10.96 -4.77
C VAL A 60 6.56 11.68 -3.49
N LEU A 61 7.46 11.82 -2.50
CA LEU A 61 7.16 12.38 -1.17
C LEU A 61 6.50 13.78 -1.18
N ASP A 62 6.75 14.59 -2.22
CA ASP A 62 6.36 16.01 -2.25
C ASP A 62 5.04 16.33 -2.99
N THR A 63 4.47 15.38 -3.76
CA THR A 63 3.24 15.61 -4.54
C THR A 63 2.11 14.63 -4.23
N ASN A 64 2.41 13.53 -3.52
CA ASN A 64 1.44 12.47 -3.27
C ASN A 64 0.68 12.74 -1.97
N SER A 65 -0.19 13.74 -2.01
CA SER A 65 -1.18 13.99 -0.96
C SER A 65 -2.49 13.30 -1.27
N LEU A 66 -3.09 12.68 -0.26
CA LEU A 66 -4.41 12.11 -0.39
C LEU A 66 -5.47 13.22 -0.55
N PRO A 67 -6.49 13.02 -1.41
CA PRO A 67 -7.64 13.91 -1.50
C PRO A 67 -8.28 14.16 -0.12
N ALA A 68 -8.67 15.41 0.13
CA ALA A 68 -9.21 15.82 1.43
C ALA A 68 -10.58 15.20 1.73
N GLU A 69 -11.27 14.68 0.71
CA GLU A 69 -12.59 14.06 0.77
C GLU A 69 -12.56 12.61 1.26
N ILE A 70 -11.38 11.98 1.36
CA ILE A 70 -11.24 10.60 1.82
C ILE A 70 -11.51 10.53 3.34
N ASP A 71 -12.40 9.62 3.73
CA ASP A 71 -12.67 9.32 5.13
C ASP A 71 -11.64 8.29 5.67
N PRO A 72 -10.76 8.66 6.62
CA PRO A 72 -9.75 7.75 7.15
C PRO A 72 -10.30 6.69 8.12
N THR A 73 -11.56 6.80 8.54
CA THR A 73 -12.19 5.83 9.45
C THR A 73 -12.58 4.53 8.76
N VAL A 74 -12.64 4.54 7.43
CA VAL A 74 -12.87 3.38 6.57
C VAL A 74 -11.60 3.02 5.79
N PRO A 75 -11.48 1.78 5.28
CA PRO A 75 -10.42 1.44 4.34
C PRO A 75 -10.41 2.40 3.15
N ILE A 76 -9.24 2.92 2.81
CA ILE A 76 -9.07 3.82 1.67
C ILE A 76 -9.35 3.01 0.39
N ASP A 77 -10.06 3.63 -0.55
CA ASP A 77 -10.35 3.00 -1.85
C ASP A 77 -9.02 2.60 -2.53
N PRO A 78 -8.86 1.32 -2.94
CA PRO A 78 -7.64 0.87 -3.59
C PRO A 78 -7.29 1.67 -4.84
N ASP A 79 -8.27 2.26 -5.53
CA ASP A 79 -8.05 3.09 -6.72
C ASP A 79 -7.26 4.39 -6.40
N TYR A 80 -7.21 4.83 -5.14
CA TYR A 80 -6.37 5.97 -4.71
C TYR A 80 -4.94 5.57 -4.35
N LEU A 81 -4.75 4.36 -3.83
CA LEU A 81 -3.45 3.91 -3.33
C LEU A 81 -2.66 3.16 -4.40
N LEU A 82 -3.34 2.35 -5.19
CA LEU A 82 -2.72 1.46 -6.17
C LEU A 82 -2.48 2.19 -7.48
N GLY A 83 -1.27 2.04 -8.03
CA GLY A 83 -0.91 2.59 -9.34
C GLY A 83 -1.39 1.76 -10.53
N PHE A 84 -2.27 0.77 -10.32
CA PHE A 84 -2.76 -0.14 -11.36
C PHE A 84 -4.28 -0.35 -11.27
N ASP A 85 -4.88 -0.68 -12.41
CA ASP A 85 -6.33 -0.90 -12.52
C ASP A 85 -6.78 -2.14 -11.72
N THR A 86 -7.67 -1.92 -10.77
CA THR A 86 -8.27 -2.93 -9.89
C THR A 86 -9.50 -3.60 -10.50
N ARG A 87 -10.01 -3.07 -11.62
CA ARG A 87 -11.23 -3.50 -12.31
C ARG A 87 -10.97 -4.43 -13.50
N GLY A 88 -9.74 -4.92 -13.61
CA GLY A 88 -9.33 -5.85 -14.66
C GLY A 88 -10.21 -7.12 -14.69
N PRO A 89 -10.30 -7.81 -15.83
CA PRO A 89 -11.22 -8.94 -16.02
C PRO A 89 -10.88 -10.19 -15.19
N ASP A 90 -9.69 -10.23 -14.58
CA ASP A 90 -9.18 -11.37 -13.83
C ASP A 90 -8.71 -10.98 -12.43
N ARG A 91 -9.37 -11.56 -11.42
CA ARG A 91 -9.08 -11.33 -10.00
C ARG A 91 -7.73 -11.90 -9.58
N GLU A 92 -7.34 -13.04 -10.15
CA GLU A 92 -6.09 -13.72 -9.82
C GLU A 92 -4.88 -12.84 -10.19
N THR A 93 -4.93 -12.22 -11.37
CA THR A 93 -3.92 -11.25 -11.80
C THR A 93 -3.83 -10.03 -10.88
N VAL A 94 -4.95 -9.51 -10.37
CA VAL A 94 -4.97 -8.37 -9.43
C VAL A 94 -4.37 -8.76 -8.09
N ASP A 95 -4.72 -9.92 -7.55
CA ASP A 95 -4.20 -10.41 -6.27
C ASP A 95 -2.68 -10.70 -6.34
N ALA A 96 -2.20 -11.22 -7.48
CA ALA A 96 -0.77 -11.41 -7.73
C ALA A 96 -0.02 -10.07 -7.74
N LYS A 97 -0.51 -9.08 -8.49
CA LYS A 97 0.07 -7.73 -8.52
C LYS A 97 0.08 -7.05 -7.15
N LEU A 98 -0.98 -7.23 -6.37
CA LEU A 98 -1.05 -6.70 -5.01
C LEU A 98 0.02 -7.33 -4.12
N THR A 99 0.18 -8.65 -4.19
CA THR A 99 1.20 -9.39 -3.43
C THR A 99 2.62 -8.95 -3.81
N ASP A 100 2.88 -8.80 -5.11
CA ASP A 100 4.16 -8.31 -5.62
C ASP A 100 4.44 -6.89 -5.14
N MET A 101 3.43 -6.00 -5.19
CA MET A 101 3.55 -4.62 -4.71
C MET A 101 3.83 -4.57 -3.20
N VAL A 102 3.13 -5.36 -2.38
CA VAL A 102 3.38 -5.43 -0.92
C VAL A 102 4.82 -5.88 -0.66
N THR A 103 5.26 -6.93 -1.36
CA THR A 103 6.61 -7.48 -1.21
C THR A 103 7.66 -6.45 -1.62
N GLU A 104 7.50 -5.83 -2.78
CA GLU A 104 8.41 -4.81 -3.29
C GLU A 104 8.49 -3.61 -2.36
N THR A 105 7.36 -3.17 -1.80
CA THR A 105 7.30 -2.04 -0.88
C THR A 105 8.21 -2.25 0.32
N TRP A 106 8.16 -3.43 0.94
CA TRP A 106 8.94 -3.73 2.14
C TRP A 106 10.38 -4.15 1.84
N ILE A 107 10.68 -4.64 0.62
CA ILE A 107 12.06 -4.82 0.16
C ILE A 107 12.74 -3.46 -0.06
N SER A 108 12.04 -2.54 -0.71
CA SER A 108 12.55 -1.20 -1.02
C SER A 108 12.56 -0.27 0.20
N ASN A 109 11.61 -0.44 1.13
CA ASN A 109 11.46 0.40 2.32
C ASN A 109 11.28 -0.48 3.58
N PRO A 110 12.31 -1.24 4.00
CA PRO A 110 12.25 -2.14 5.14
C PRO A 110 12.11 -1.40 6.47
N VAL A 111 12.56 -0.14 6.53
CA VAL A 111 12.46 0.72 7.71
C VAL A 111 11.75 2.00 7.30
N VAL A 112 10.59 2.26 7.88
CA VAL A 112 9.78 3.46 7.62
C VAL A 112 9.54 4.18 8.93
N VAL A 113 9.72 5.50 8.96
CA VAL A 113 9.48 6.32 10.14
C VAL A 113 8.55 7.46 9.78
N PHE A 114 7.37 7.48 10.41
CA PHE A 114 6.51 8.64 10.39
C PHE A 114 6.92 9.59 11.51
N THR A 115 7.29 10.82 11.16
CA THR A 115 7.81 11.80 12.09
C THR A 115 6.88 13.01 12.22
N LYS A 116 6.95 13.69 13.36
CA LYS A 116 6.47 15.06 13.53
C LYS A 116 7.63 15.91 13.98
N GLU A 117 7.70 17.17 13.57
CA GLU A 117 8.75 18.08 14.05
C GLU A 117 8.83 18.07 15.59
N GLY A 118 10.01 17.75 16.12
CA GLY A 118 10.23 17.68 17.56
C GLY A 118 11.51 16.93 17.94
N PRO A 119 11.95 17.05 19.20
CA PRO A 119 13.18 16.43 19.67
C PRO A 119 13.14 14.89 19.61
N ARG A 120 11.99 14.27 19.91
CA ARG A 120 11.83 12.81 19.89
C ARG A 120 12.04 12.22 18.49
N SER A 121 11.49 12.86 17.45
CA SER A 121 11.67 12.42 16.06
C SER A 121 13.13 12.56 15.62
N ARG A 122 13.78 13.69 15.95
CA ARG A 122 15.20 13.91 15.64
C ARG A 122 16.11 12.89 16.33
N GLU A 123 15.80 12.54 17.57
CA GLU A 123 16.52 11.49 18.31
C GLU A 123 16.38 10.14 17.59
N VAL A 124 15.16 9.73 17.21
CA VAL A 124 14.93 8.46 16.49
C VAL A 124 15.69 8.41 15.16
N VAL A 125 15.58 9.45 14.34
CA VAL A 125 16.29 9.54 13.05
C VAL A 125 17.80 9.54 13.26
N SER A 126 18.30 10.25 14.27
CA SER A 126 19.72 10.26 14.62
C SER A 126 20.21 8.91 15.11
N ILE A 127 19.40 8.14 15.84
CA ILE A 127 19.78 6.78 16.25
C ILE A 127 19.84 5.87 15.03
N LEU A 128 18.81 5.89 14.17
CA LEU A 128 18.76 5.05 12.98
C LEU A 128 19.91 5.31 12.00
N SER A 129 20.34 6.57 11.86
CA SER A 129 21.46 6.91 10.98
C SER A 129 22.81 6.32 11.45
N THR A 130 22.96 6.02 12.74
CA THR A 130 24.19 5.37 13.27
C THR A 130 24.35 3.92 12.85
N TYR A 131 23.29 3.26 12.38
CA TYR A 131 23.32 1.86 11.97
C TYR A 131 23.76 1.65 10.51
N GLY A 132 23.80 2.71 9.69
CA GLY A 132 24.22 2.58 8.28
C GLY A 132 23.32 1.64 7.47
N LEU A 133 22.03 1.59 7.79
CA LEU A 133 21.05 0.69 7.17
C LEU A 133 21.01 0.87 5.65
N THR A 134 20.94 -0.25 4.94
CA THR A 134 20.82 -0.29 3.48
C THR A 134 19.65 -1.18 3.08
N PRO A 135 18.61 -0.64 2.42
CA PRO A 135 18.40 0.77 2.07
C PRO A 135 18.25 1.69 3.30
N ALA A 136 18.45 2.98 3.09
CA ALA A 136 18.28 3.99 4.14
C ALA A 136 16.82 4.02 4.63
N PRO A 137 16.56 4.34 5.91
CA PRO A 137 15.20 4.47 6.42
C PRO A 137 14.40 5.51 5.62
N LEU A 138 13.17 5.15 5.25
CA LEU A 138 12.22 6.08 4.65
C LEU A 138 11.62 6.96 5.74
N GLU A 139 11.98 8.25 5.74
CA GLU A 139 11.36 9.24 6.63
C GLU A 139 10.16 9.90 5.95
N ILE A 140 9.01 9.86 6.61
CA ILE A 140 7.76 10.48 6.14
C ILE A 140 7.34 11.54 7.17
N PRO A 141 7.55 12.83 6.90
CA PRO A 141 7.11 13.89 7.79
C PRO A 141 5.57 14.04 7.73
N LEU A 142 4.96 14.02 8.92
CA LEU A 142 3.54 14.28 9.17
C LEU A 142 3.38 15.57 9.99
N ASP A 143 3.99 16.64 9.49
CA ASP A 143 3.83 17.98 10.03
C ASP A 143 2.49 18.60 9.60
N ASP A 144 2.20 19.81 10.10
CA ASP A 144 0.96 20.51 9.79
C ASP A 144 1.03 21.30 8.47
N THR A 145 2.18 21.30 7.78
CA THR A 145 2.34 21.92 6.45
C THR A 145 1.85 21.00 5.34
N ARG A 146 1.90 19.68 5.57
CA ARG A 146 1.36 18.67 4.67
C ARG A 146 -0.19 18.64 4.76
N PRO A 147 -0.92 18.82 3.64
CA PRO A 147 -2.38 19.01 3.65
C PRO A 147 -3.16 17.78 4.12
N ASP A 148 -2.65 16.58 3.85
CA ASP A 148 -3.25 15.29 4.20
C ASP A 148 -2.72 14.70 5.52
N ALA A 149 -1.86 15.42 6.27
CA ALA A 149 -1.23 14.89 7.48
C ALA A 149 -2.24 14.46 8.56
N ARG A 150 -3.35 15.20 8.70
CA ARG A 150 -4.44 14.83 9.63
C ARG A 150 -5.11 13.52 9.24
N LEU A 151 -5.34 13.32 7.94
CA LEU A 151 -5.93 12.11 7.40
C LEU A 151 -4.97 10.93 7.58
N LEU A 152 -3.70 11.09 7.23
CA LEU A 152 -2.67 10.06 7.40
C LEU A 152 -2.53 9.64 8.86
N ARG A 153 -2.52 10.57 9.81
CA ARG A 153 -2.46 10.24 11.25
C ARG A 153 -3.64 9.36 11.69
N LYS A 154 -4.84 9.62 11.19
CA LYS A 154 -6.04 8.81 11.47
C LYS A 154 -5.99 7.44 10.78
N ALA A 155 -5.59 7.40 9.51
CA ALA A 155 -5.44 6.16 8.77
C ALA A 155 -4.39 5.26 9.42
N LEU A 156 -3.24 5.80 9.79
CA LEU A 156 -2.20 5.07 10.53
C LEU A 156 -2.73 4.56 11.88
N ALA A 157 -3.50 5.38 12.61
CA ALA A 157 -4.11 4.94 13.87
C ALA A 157 -4.96 3.69 13.67
N ARG A 158 -5.81 3.68 12.64
CA ARG A 158 -6.63 2.52 12.27
C ARG A 158 -5.78 1.33 11.85
N LEU A 159 -4.78 1.54 10.99
CA LEU A 159 -3.96 0.48 10.40
C LEU A 159 -3.01 -0.18 11.41
N THR A 160 -2.57 0.56 12.43
CA THR A 160 -1.65 0.04 13.46
C THR A 160 -2.33 -0.26 14.81
N ALA A 161 -3.64 -0.02 14.95
CA ALA A 161 -4.39 -0.18 16.21
C ALA A 161 -4.27 -1.57 16.83
N SER A 162 -4.11 -2.62 16.02
CA SER A 162 -3.94 -4.00 16.51
C SER A 162 -2.64 -4.20 17.31
N SER A 163 -1.68 -3.30 17.13
CA SER A 163 -0.32 -3.46 17.63
C SER A 163 0.06 -2.31 18.56
N THR A 164 -0.30 -1.06 18.22
CA THR A 164 0.11 0.13 19.00
C THR A 164 -0.79 0.38 20.21
N PRO A 165 -0.24 0.63 21.41
CA PRO A 165 -1.00 1.25 22.49
C PRO A 165 -1.39 2.66 22.02
N THR A 166 -2.68 2.87 21.75
CA THR A 166 -3.23 4.16 21.37
C THR A 166 -2.93 5.19 22.45
N SER A 167 -2.45 6.37 22.03
CA SER A 167 -2.36 7.54 22.92
C SER A 167 -3.75 7.82 23.51
N GLY A 168 -3.84 8.53 24.64
CA GLY A 168 -5.09 8.70 25.43
C GLY A 168 -6.33 9.24 24.70
N SER A 169 -6.24 9.59 23.41
CA SER A 169 -7.36 9.76 22.48
C SER A 169 -7.37 8.61 21.46
N ALA A 170 -8.47 7.86 21.38
CA ALA A 170 -8.63 6.67 20.53
C ALA A 170 -8.43 6.89 19.01
N GLU A 171 -8.18 8.13 18.56
CA GLU A 171 -8.02 8.50 17.15
C GLU A 171 -6.60 8.93 16.76
N GLU A 172 -5.61 8.94 17.66
CA GLU A 172 -4.29 9.51 17.37
C GLU A 172 -3.11 8.56 17.60
N VAL A 173 -2.28 8.38 16.56
CA VAL A 173 -0.98 7.70 16.64
C VAL A 173 0.02 8.58 17.37
N SER A 174 0.75 7.99 18.32
CA SER A 174 1.91 8.65 18.91
C SER A 174 3.07 8.66 17.91
N LEU A 175 3.54 9.85 17.55
CA LEU A 175 4.71 10.04 16.71
C LEU A 175 5.96 10.29 17.57
N PRO A 176 7.16 9.82 17.15
CA PRO A 176 7.43 9.11 15.89
C PRO A 176 6.92 7.66 15.90
N LEU A 177 6.39 7.20 14.76
CA LEU A 177 5.97 5.81 14.54
C LEU A 177 6.99 5.12 13.64
N LEU A 178 7.64 4.08 14.16
CA LEU A 178 8.60 3.24 13.43
C LEU A 178 7.92 1.97 12.93
N LEU A 179 8.08 1.66 11.66
CA LEU A 179 7.70 0.38 11.05
C LEU A 179 8.96 -0.39 10.60
N LEU A 180 8.98 -1.69 10.88
CA LEU A 180 9.95 -2.64 10.34
C LEU A 180 9.21 -3.68 9.50
N ALA A 181 9.45 -3.71 8.19
CA ALA A 181 8.76 -4.59 7.24
C ALA A 181 7.23 -4.59 7.41
N GLY A 182 6.64 -3.40 7.57
CA GLY A 182 5.20 -3.21 7.78
C GLY A 182 4.70 -3.46 9.20
N GLN A 183 5.56 -3.90 10.12
CA GLN A 183 5.20 -4.14 11.52
C GLN A 183 5.54 -2.92 12.38
N PRO A 184 4.59 -2.36 13.13
CA PRO A 184 4.85 -1.22 14.00
C PRO A 184 5.67 -1.64 15.22
N ILE A 185 6.66 -0.82 15.58
CA ILE A 185 7.52 -1.03 16.72
C ILE A 185 7.10 -0.11 17.87
N HIS A 186 6.68 -0.70 18.98
CA HIS A 186 6.12 0.06 20.13
C HIS A 186 7.16 0.48 21.15
N ARG A 187 8.32 -0.18 21.16
CA ARG A 187 9.41 0.18 22.06
C ARG A 187 10.09 1.42 21.52
N THR A 188 10.52 2.31 22.42
CA THR A 188 11.31 3.47 21.99
C THR A 188 12.59 2.97 21.33
N VAL A 189 12.94 3.56 20.20
CA VAL A 189 14.18 3.24 19.47
C VAL A 189 15.39 3.42 20.38
N SER A 190 15.36 4.42 21.27
CA SER A 190 16.37 4.62 22.31
C SER A 190 16.51 3.42 23.26
N HIS A 191 15.40 2.80 23.68
CA HIS A 191 15.44 1.60 24.53
C HIS A 191 15.95 0.39 23.77
N LEU A 192 15.52 0.19 22.52
CA LEU A 192 16.03 -0.90 21.68
C LEU A 192 17.52 -0.75 21.36
N HIS A 193 17.99 0.49 21.18
CA HIS A 193 19.40 0.81 20.99
C HIS A 193 20.22 0.53 22.25
N GLN A 194 19.76 0.98 23.41
CA GLN A 194 20.43 0.75 24.70
C GLN A 194 20.55 -0.74 25.02
N ASN A 195 19.57 -1.55 24.62
CA ASN A 195 19.58 -2.99 24.86
C ASN A 195 20.29 -3.79 23.76
N GLY A 196 20.78 -3.14 22.70
CA GLY A 196 21.42 -3.80 21.56
C GLY A 196 20.49 -4.64 20.67
N GLU A 197 19.17 -4.63 20.92
CA GLU A 197 18.18 -5.42 20.17
C GLU A 197 18.14 -5.01 18.68
N LEU A 198 18.40 -3.74 18.36
CA LEU A 198 18.47 -3.25 16.98
C LEU A 198 19.66 -3.83 16.17
N ARG A 199 20.70 -4.35 16.84
CA ARG A 199 21.85 -4.99 16.17
C ARG A 199 21.66 -6.50 15.95
N GLY A 200 20.81 -7.14 16.76
CA GLY A 200 20.68 -8.60 16.83
C GLY A 200 20.21 -9.25 15.53
N ASP A 201 19.49 -8.53 14.69
CA ASP A 201 18.97 -9.08 13.43
C ASP A 201 19.99 -9.02 12.27
N GLU A 202 21.03 -8.19 12.35
CA GLU A 202 22.10 -8.15 11.34
C GLU A 202 23.18 -9.22 11.56
N GLU A 203 23.52 -9.52 12.82
CA GLU A 203 24.62 -10.45 13.13
C GLU A 203 24.28 -11.93 12.82
N THR A 204 23.00 -12.27 12.78
CA THR A 204 22.52 -13.60 12.34
C THR A 204 22.74 -13.81 10.83
N ARG A 205 22.82 -12.74 10.03
CA ARG A 205 23.04 -12.81 8.58
C ARG A 205 24.51 -12.91 8.19
N GLN A 206 25.43 -12.31 8.95
CA GLN A 206 26.86 -12.34 8.64
C GLN A 206 27.58 -13.64 9.03
N ARG A 207 26.98 -14.49 9.90
CA ARG A 207 27.54 -15.80 10.28
C ARG A 207 26.96 -17.01 9.52
N GLY A 208 25.94 -16.82 8.70
CA GLY A 208 25.13 -17.89 8.10
C GLY A 208 25.54 -18.32 6.68
N GLY A 209 26.79 -18.16 6.29
CA GLY A 209 27.30 -18.78 5.06
C GLY A 209 27.64 -20.25 5.30
N HIS A 210 26.64 -21.13 5.46
CA HIS A 210 26.71 -22.58 5.16
C HIS A 210 25.32 -23.22 5.36
N ALA A 211 24.86 -23.93 4.33
CA ALA A 211 23.58 -24.62 4.29
C ALA A 211 23.41 -25.65 5.41
N VAL A 212 22.26 -25.68 6.10
CA VAL A 212 21.65 -26.92 6.62
C VAL A 212 20.12 -26.80 6.67
N SER A 213 19.48 -27.57 5.79
CA SER A 213 18.28 -28.40 6.00
C SER A 213 17.32 -28.05 7.15
N ALA A 214 16.11 -27.63 6.80
CA ALA A 214 14.95 -27.63 7.69
C ALA A 214 14.71 -29.05 8.23
N SER A 215 14.93 -29.24 9.53
CA SER A 215 14.47 -30.43 10.26
C SER A 215 13.13 -30.13 10.91
N VAL A 216 12.12 -30.86 10.47
CA VAL A 216 10.80 -31.01 11.08
C VAL A 216 10.97 -31.62 12.49
N PRO A 217 10.39 -31.06 13.57
CA PRO A 217 10.37 -31.76 14.84
C PRO A 217 9.34 -32.89 14.82
N GLN A 218 9.87 -34.11 14.68
CA GLN A 218 9.18 -35.37 14.90
C GLN A 218 9.08 -35.66 16.41
N ALA A 219 7.96 -35.32 17.02
CA ALA A 219 7.64 -35.79 18.38
C ALA A 219 6.88 -37.13 18.28
N ALA A 220 7.62 -38.24 18.32
CA ALA A 220 7.07 -39.58 18.43
C ALA A 220 6.73 -39.91 19.89
N ARG A 221 5.44 -40.19 20.10
CA ARG A 221 4.84 -41.32 20.83
C ARG A 221 5.68 -42.15 21.82
N SER A 222 4.94 -42.59 22.84
CA SER A 222 5.03 -43.85 23.62
C SER A 222 5.76 -43.75 24.97
N LEU A 223 5.28 -44.32 26.09
CA LEU A 223 4.27 -45.34 26.35
C LEU A 223 4.06 -45.46 27.87
N ARG A 224 2.81 -45.68 28.34
CA ARG A 224 2.35 -46.70 29.32
C ARG A 224 1.20 -46.22 30.20
N GLY A 225 0.05 -46.89 30.05
CA GLY A 225 -0.98 -47.01 31.09
C GLY A 225 -0.53 -47.93 32.24
N PRO A 226 -1.39 -48.26 33.21
CA PRO A 226 -2.57 -49.09 32.94
C PRO A 226 -3.83 -48.85 33.81
N ALA A 227 -4.89 -49.61 33.46
CA ALA A 227 -5.99 -50.15 34.28
C ALA A 227 -6.98 -49.14 34.93
N ALA A 228 -8.23 -49.05 34.45
CA ALA A 228 -9.37 -49.94 34.74
C ALA A 228 -9.93 -49.74 36.17
N ASP A 229 -11.13 -49.17 36.27
CA ASP A 229 -12.19 -49.76 37.10
C ASP A 229 -13.57 -49.24 36.66
N GLU A 230 -14.51 -50.17 36.58
CA GLU A 230 -15.92 -50.00 36.27
C GLU A 230 -16.68 -49.39 37.47
N GLY A 231 -17.89 -48.84 37.26
CA GLY A 231 -18.85 -48.79 38.37
C GLY A 231 -19.87 -47.65 38.40
N VAL A 232 -21.02 -47.88 37.76
CA VAL A 232 -22.37 -47.79 38.37
C VAL A 232 -22.75 -46.52 39.16
N CYS A 233 -23.61 -45.69 38.55
CA CYS A 233 -24.97 -45.29 38.99
C CYS A 233 -25.46 -44.10 38.17
#